data_AF-A0A6G4ZRB2-F1
#
_entry.id   AF-A0A6G4ZRB2-F1
#
_cell.length_a   1.000
_cell.length_b   1.000
_cell.length_c   1.000
_cell.angle_alpha   90.00
_cell.angle_beta   90.00
_cell.angle_gamma   90.00
#
_symmetry.space_group_name_H-M   'P 1'
#
loop_
_entity.id
_entity.type
_entity.pdbx_description
1 polymer ?
#
loop_
_entity_poly.entity_id
_entity_poly.type
_entity_poly.pdbx_seq_one_letter_code
_entity_poly.pdbx_strand_id
1 'polypeptide(L)'
;MDGCVASTPGFAWKLLSNCAVLKHDSVFTLWFYNCLLPWVHYIPIKEDLSDVFQKLQWAKDHDEDARQIAENGRAFAHENLMPEHVYLYCYKVLLKYASLQRFTP
;
A
#
# COMPACT_ATOMS: atom_id res chain seq x y z
N MET A 1 5.73 -8.87 3.80
CA MET A 1 5.46 -9.33 5.17
C MET A 1 6.07 -8.28 6.08
N ASP A 2 5.31 -7.87 7.09
CA ASP A 2 5.79 -6.90 8.06
C ASP A 2 6.77 -7.54 9.04
N GLY A 3 7.63 -6.71 9.63
CA GLY A 3 8.56 -7.11 10.68
C GLY A 3 8.07 -6.59 12.03
N CYS A 4 8.95 -5.93 12.79
CA CYS A 4 8.56 -5.24 14.03
C CYS A 4 7.59 -4.05 13.79
N VAL A 5 7.55 -3.54 12.55
CA VAL A 5 6.66 -2.47 12.08
C VAL A 5 6.25 -2.74 10.64
N ALA A 6 5.31 -1.94 10.12
CA ALA A 6 4.98 -1.95 8.69
C ALA A 6 6.24 -1.77 7.83
N SER A 7 6.29 -2.51 6.73
CA SER A 7 7.40 -2.53 5.77
C SER A 7 7.52 -1.20 5.00
N THR A 8 8.02 -0.16 5.65
CA THR A 8 7.82 1.27 5.29
C THR A 8 8.20 1.63 3.85
N PRO A 9 9.45 1.48 3.35
CA PRO A 9 9.73 1.72 1.94
C PRO A 9 9.36 0.50 1.08
N GLY A 10 9.48 -0.70 1.65
CA GLY A 10 9.43 -1.94 0.89
C GLY A 10 8.09 -2.22 0.22
N PHE A 11 6.97 -1.73 0.77
CA PHE A 11 5.67 -1.95 0.15
C PHE A 11 5.41 -1.01 -1.04
N ALA A 12 5.81 0.27 -0.95
CA ALA A 12 5.72 1.20 -2.07
C ALA A 12 6.54 0.72 -3.29
N TRP A 13 7.76 0.22 -3.07
CA TRP A 13 8.58 -0.36 -4.14
C TRP A 13 7.96 -1.59 -4.79
N LYS A 14 7.23 -2.41 -4.04
CA LYS A 14 6.51 -3.58 -4.59
C LYS A 14 5.37 -3.14 -5.51
N LEU A 15 4.63 -2.10 -5.14
CA LEU A 15 3.59 -1.55 -6.01
C LEU A 15 4.18 -0.98 -7.31
N LEU A 16 5.35 -0.34 -7.23
CA LEU A 16 6.05 0.21 -8.40
C LEU A 16 6.60 -0.85 -9.36
N SER A 17 6.75 -2.11 -8.93
CA SER A 17 7.40 -3.15 -9.74
C SER A 17 6.56 -3.66 -10.91
N ASN A 18 5.33 -3.16 -11.10
CA ASN A 18 4.36 -3.66 -12.09
C ASN A 18 4.02 -5.15 -11.92
N CYS A 19 4.07 -5.67 -10.69
CA CYS A 19 3.70 -7.05 -10.38
C CYS A 19 2.46 -7.08 -9.48
N ALA A 20 1.67 -8.15 -9.57
CA ALA A 20 0.56 -8.36 -8.65
C ALA A 20 1.11 -8.57 -7.22
N VAL A 21 0.85 -7.61 -6.34
CA VAL A 21 1.35 -7.65 -4.96
C VAL A 21 0.38 -8.42 -4.08
N LEU A 22 0.87 -9.48 -3.42
CA LEU A 22 0.16 -10.16 -2.33
C LEU A 22 0.44 -9.41 -1.03
N LYS A 23 -0.60 -8.80 -0.43
CA LYS A 23 -0.48 -8.07 0.84
C LYS A 23 -1.19 -8.85 1.93
N HIS A 24 -0.44 -9.27 2.95
CA HIS A 24 -1.05 -9.82 4.15
C HIS A 24 -1.83 -8.77 4.93
N ASP A 25 -2.90 -9.24 5.54
CA ASP A 25 -3.56 -8.50 6.59
C ASP A 25 -2.64 -8.37 7.79
N SER A 26 -2.59 -7.18 8.35
CA SER A 26 -1.62 -6.80 9.38
C SER A 26 -2.19 -5.63 10.15
N VAL A 27 -1.99 -5.67 11.47
CA VAL A 27 -2.32 -4.56 12.38
C VAL A 27 -1.49 -3.31 12.09
N PHE A 28 -0.33 -3.46 11.43
CA PHE A 28 0.54 -2.34 11.11
C PHE A 28 0.04 -1.61 9.86
N THR A 29 -0.16 -0.30 10.01
CA THR A 29 -0.64 0.57 8.94
C THR A 29 0.38 1.62 8.56
N LEU A 30 0.40 1.98 7.28
CA LEU A 30 1.09 3.18 6.78
C LEU A 30 0.08 4.25 6.42
N TRP A 31 0.54 5.49 6.39
CA TRP A 31 -0.27 6.68 6.12
C TRP A 31 -1.09 6.61 4.81
N PHE A 32 -0.64 5.83 3.82
CA PHE A 32 -1.33 5.66 2.53
C PHE A 32 -2.17 4.37 2.42
N TYR A 33 -2.14 3.47 3.41
CA TYR A 33 -2.85 2.19 3.32
C TYR A 33 -4.37 2.36 3.22
N ASN A 34 -4.93 3.41 3.82
CA ASN A 34 -6.36 3.71 3.75
C ASN A 34 -6.83 4.07 2.33
N CYS A 35 -5.92 4.44 1.44
CA CYS A 35 -6.22 4.74 0.04
C CYS A 35 -6.07 3.50 -0.86
N LEU A 36 -5.50 2.41 -0.35
CA LEU A 36 -5.36 1.16 -1.08
C LEU A 36 -6.62 0.31 -0.89
N LEU A 37 -7.00 -0.40 -1.94
CA LEU A 37 -8.24 -1.14 -2.01
C LEU A 37 -7.90 -2.60 -2.37
N PRO A 38 -8.37 -3.58 -1.59
CA PRO A 38 -8.16 -4.98 -1.90
C PRO A 38 -8.82 -5.33 -3.22
N TRP A 39 -8.20 -6.21 -4.00
CA TRP A 39 -8.64 -6.62 -5.36
C TRP A 39 -8.65 -5.53 -6.42
N VAL A 40 -8.30 -4.29 -6.06
CA VAL A 40 -8.10 -3.19 -7.02
C VAL A 40 -6.63 -2.90 -7.16
N HIS A 41 -5.92 -2.71 -6.04
CA HIS A 41 -4.51 -2.32 -6.01
C HIS A 41 -3.56 -3.45 -5.60
N TYR A 42 -4.08 -4.49 -4.93
CA TYR A 42 -3.30 -5.63 -4.44
C TYR A 42 -4.21 -6.84 -4.17
N ILE A 43 -3.63 -8.03 -4.05
CA ILE A 43 -4.33 -9.27 -3.69
C ILE A 43 -4.23 -9.46 -2.16
N PRO A 44 -5.33 -9.44 -1.40
CA PRO A 44 -5.30 -9.64 0.04
C PRO A 44 -5.04 -11.12 0.38
N ILE A 45 -4.14 -11.36 1.34
CA ILE A 45 -3.92 -12.66 1.98
C ILE A 45 -4.17 -12.52 3.49
N LYS A 46 -4.58 -13.60 4.15
CA LYS A 46 -4.82 -13.59 5.60
C LYS A 46 -3.53 -13.39 6.40
N GLU A 47 -3.68 -12.90 7.62
CA GLU A 47 -2.58 -12.74 8.58
C GLU A 47 -1.89 -14.08 8.90
N ASP A 48 -2.66 -15.16 9.04
CA ASP A 48 -2.17 -16.52 9.29
C ASP A 48 -1.59 -17.22 8.05
N LEU A 49 -1.61 -16.55 6.89
CA LEU A 49 -1.16 -17.04 5.60
C LEU A 49 -1.89 -18.31 5.12
N SER A 50 -3.01 -18.68 5.74
CA SER A 50 -3.70 -19.96 5.45
C SER A 50 -4.19 -20.05 4.01
N ASP A 51 -4.43 -18.90 3.37
CA ASP A 51 -5.00 -18.79 2.03
C ASP A 51 -3.97 -18.45 0.94
N VAL A 52 -2.68 -18.34 1.27
CA VAL A 52 -1.64 -17.91 0.30
C VAL A 52 -1.62 -18.79 -0.95
N PHE A 53 -1.65 -20.11 -0.80
CA PHE A 53 -1.65 -21.02 -1.94
C PHE A 53 -2.92 -20.90 -2.79
N GLN A 54 -4.06 -20.66 -2.14
CA GLN A 54 -5.34 -20.44 -2.83
C GLN A 54 -5.29 -19.14 -3.64
N LYS A 55 -4.77 -18.05 -3.07
CA LYS A 55 -4.63 -16.75 -3.73
C LYS A 55 -3.62 -16.80 -4.86
N LEU A 56 -2.53 -17.54 -4.69
CA LEU A 56 -1.55 -17.77 -5.74
C LEU A 56 -2.14 -18.56 -6.91
N GLN A 57 -2.92 -19.60 -6.63
CA GLN A 57 -3.58 -20.37 -7.69
C GLN A 57 -4.61 -19.50 -8.43
N TRP A 58 -5.41 -18.72 -7.70
CA TRP A 58 -6.34 -17.77 -8.31
C TRP A 58 -5.64 -16.80 -9.26
N ALA A 59 -4.48 -16.24 -8.86
CA ALA A 59 -3.73 -15.31 -9.69
C ALA A 59 -3.16 -15.95 -10.97
N LYS A 60 -2.84 -17.25 -10.94
CA LYS A 60 -2.42 -18.01 -12.13
C LYS A 60 -3.58 -18.32 -13.07
N ASP A 61 -4.74 -18.63 -12.50
CA ASP A 61 -5.94 -18.97 -13.27
C ASP A 61 -6.61 -17.73 -13.88
N HIS A 62 -6.38 -16.54 -13.30
CA HIS A 62 -6.95 -15.25 -13.70
C HIS A 62 -5.83 -14.24 -14.05
N ASP A 63 -4.96 -14.60 -15.00
CA ASP A 63 -3.77 -13.81 -15.33
C ASP A 63 -4.09 -12.37 -15.74
N GLU A 64 -5.14 -12.16 -16.55
CA GLU A 64 -5.57 -10.81 -16.97
C GLU A 64 -6.08 -9.95 -15.79
N ASP A 65 -6.85 -10.54 -14.88
CA ASP A 65 -7.32 -9.82 -13.69
C ASP A 65 -6.13 -9.48 -12.77
N ALA A 66 -5.19 -10.41 -12.60
CA ALA A 66 -3.98 -10.18 -11.84
C ALA A 66 -3.10 -9.09 -12.46
N ARG A 67 -3.00 -9.05 -13.80
CA ARG A 67 -2.31 -7.99 -14.55
C ARG A 67 -2.98 -6.63 -14.33
N GLN A 68 -4.31 -6.56 -14.40
CA GLN A 68 -5.04 -5.32 -14.14
C GLN A 68 -4.82 -4.81 -12.71
N ILE A 69 -4.81 -5.70 -11.72
CA ILE A 69 -4.50 -5.36 -10.32
C ILE A 69 -3.08 -4.81 -10.20
N ALA A 70 -2.11 -5.43 -10.87
CA ALA A 70 -0.71 -4.98 -10.87
C ALA A 70 -0.57 -3.57 -11.47
N GLU A 71 -1.24 -3.30 -12.59
CA GLU A 71 -1.23 -2.01 -13.27
C GLU A 71 -1.87 -0.92 -12.42
N ASN A 72 -3.01 -1.21 -11.79
CA ASN A 72 -3.68 -0.30 -10.88
C ASN A 72 -2.81 0.03 -9.66
N GLY A 73 -2.18 -0.99 -9.06
CA GLY A 73 -1.27 -0.80 -7.93
C GLY A 73 -0.07 0.08 -8.30
N ARG A 74 0.48 -0.12 -9.50
CA ARG A 74 1.58 0.70 -10.02
C ARG A 74 1.15 2.13 -10.31
N ALA A 75 -0.02 2.33 -10.94
CA ALA A 75 -0.58 3.65 -11.21
C ALA A 75 -0.79 4.43 -9.91
N PHE A 76 -1.41 3.80 -8.91
CA PHE A 76 -1.58 4.39 -7.58
C PHE A 76 -0.24 4.86 -6.99
N ALA A 77 0.80 4.03 -7.06
CA ALA A 77 2.11 4.37 -6.53
C ALA A 77 2.76 5.55 -7.27
N HIS A 78 2.65 5.62 -8.60
CA HIS A 78 3.14 6.77 -9.36
C HIS A 78 2.39 8.06 -9.05
N GLU A 79 1.08 7.99 -8.88
CA GLU A 79 0.23 9.16 -8.67
C GLU A 79 0.25 9.66 -7.21
N ASN A 80 0.65 8.83 -6.24
CA ASN A 80 0.48 9.16 -4.82
C ASN A 80 1.72 8.93 -3.95
N LEU A 81 2.70 8.13 -4.39
CA LEU A 81 3.82 7.69 -3.54
C LEU A 81 5.20 8.16 -4.04
N MET A 82 5.25 8.91 -5.14
CA MET A 82 6.49 9.56 -5.59
C MET A 82 6.97 10.63 -4.56
N PRO A 83 8.27 10.94 -4.51
CA PRO A 83 8.84 11.84 -3.48
C PRO A 83 8.10 13.16 -3.32
N GLU A 84 7.68 13.79 -4.42
CA GLU A 84 6.90 15.02 -4.45
C GLU A 84 5.56 14.90 -3.69
N HIS A 85 4.87 13.77 -3.80
CA HIS A 85 3.62 13.51 -3.10
C HIS A 85 3.87 13.29 -1.61
N VAL A 86 4.96 12.60 -1.26
CA VAL A 86 5.38 12.38 0.13
C VAL A 86 5.68 13.71 0.81
N TYR A 87 6.45 14.59 0.15
CA TYR A 87 6.75 15.92 0.69
C TYR A 87 5.49 16.77 0.86
N LEU A 88 4.58 16.75 -0.11
CA LEU A 88 3.31 17.46 -0.02
C LEU A 88 2.46 16.95 1.14
N TYR A 89 2.41 15.63 1.35
CA TYR A 89 1.70 15.03 2.49
C TYR A 89 2.30 15.50 3.81
N CYS A 90 3.62 15.40 3.98
CA CYS A 90 4.32 15.87 5.17
C CYS A 90 4.03 17.36 5.44
N TYR A 91 4.10 18.21 4.42
CA TYR A 91 3.78 19.63 4.54
C TYR A 91 2.34 19.86 5.04
N LYS A 92 1.35 19.21 4.44
CA LYS A 92 -0.06 19.32 4.84
C LYS A 92 -0.29 18.84 6.28
N VAL A 93 0.33 17.72 6.66
CA VAL A 93 0.24 17.18 8.02
C VAL A 93 0.81 18.17 9.03
N LEU A 94 2.00 18.73 8.76
CA LEU A 94 2.63 19.71 9.66
C LEU A 94 1.81 21.00 9.78
N LEU A 95 1.25 21.51 8.68
CA LEU A 95 0.33 22.65 8.72
C LEU A 95 -0.91 22.37 9.56
N LYS A 96 -1.53 21.20 9.36
CA LYS A 96 -2.71 20.80 10.14
C LYS A 96 -2.36 20.66 11.62
N TYR A 97 -1.22 20.03 11.93
CA TYR A 97 -0.73 19.90 13.29
C TYR A 97 -0.48 21.27 13.94
N ALA A 98 0.18 22.20 13.24
CA ALA A 98 0.41 23.57 13.72
C ALA A 98 -0.90 24.30 14.04
N SER A 99 -1.94 24.14 13.21
CA SER A 99 -3.25 24.76 13.47
C SER A 99 -3.95 24.27 14.74
N LEU A 100 -3.53 23.12 15.28
CA LEU A 100 -4.07 22.53 16.50
C LEU A 100 -3.26 22.88 17.75
N GLN A 101 -2.10 23.53 17.58
CA GLN A 101 -1.27 23.95 18.70
C GLN A 101 -1.95 25.10 19.46
N ARG A 102 -1.98 24.98 20.79
CA ARG A 102 -2.58 25.98 21.69
C ARG A 102 -1.54 26.92 22.28
N PHE A 103 -0.26 26.66 22.06
CA PHE A 103 0.85 27.47 22.53
C PHE A 103 1.58 28.06 21.32
N THR A 104 2.11 29.27 21.49
CA THR A 104 3.03 29.85 20.52
C THR A 104 4.38 29.18 20.71
N PRO A 105 5.01 28.65 19.63
CA PRO A 105 6.31 27.99 19.71
C PRO A 105 7.42 28.89 20.29
#